data_AF-A0A171B9K0-F1
#
_entry.id   AF-A0A171B9K0-F1
#
_cell.length_a   1.000
_cell.length_b   1.000
_cell.length_c   1.000
_cell.angle_alpha   90.00
_cell.angle_beta   90.00
_cell.angle_gamma   90.00
#
_symmetry.space_group_name_H-M   'P 1'
#
loop_
_entity.id
_entity.type
_entity.pdbx_description
1 polymer ?
#
loop_
_entity_poly.entity_id
_entity_poly.type
_entity_poly.pdbx_seq_one_letter_code
_entity_poly.pdbx_strand_id
1 'polypeptide(L)'
;PGYNSCPIGSTFFNHKLLIMREMQSVTLKDVDQHKFVRAFATFLKKSGKLKVPEWVDLVKNGKHKELAPYDQDWYYTRCAALVRHIYFRSPIGVVQ
;
A
#
# COMPACT_ATOMS: atom_id res chain seq x y z
N PRO A 1 -7.22 49.60 -40.72
CA PRO A 1 -8.37 50.31 -40.12
C PRO A 1 -9.20 49.33 -39.28
N GLY A 2 -9.19 49.54 -37.97
CA GLY A 2 -9.52 48.53 -36.98
C GLY A 2 -10.99 48.15 -36.84
N TYR A 3 -11.18 47.01 -36.19
CA TYR A 3 -12.43 46.64 -35.55
C TYR A 3 -12.12 46.23 -34.11
N ASN A 4 -12.10 47.27 -33.26
CA ASN A 4 -12.88 47.39 -32.04
C ASN A 4 -12.89 46.19 -31.07
N SER A 5 -12.10 46.39 -30.01
CA SER A 5 -12.34 45.98 -28.62
C SER A 5 -13.83 45.92 -28.24
N CYS A 6 -14.25 44.83 -27.57
CA CYS A 6 -14.68 44.84 -26.16
C CYS A 6 -15.26 43.48 -25.70
N PRO A 7 -15.35 43.24 -24.37
CA PRO A 7 -15.01 41.98 -23.71
C PRO A 7 -16.25 41.19 -23.28
N ILE A 8 -16.07 39.90 -22.99
CA ILE A 8 -16.55 39.17 -21.79
C ILE A 8 -15.96 37.76 -21.94
N GLY A 9 -14.86 37.51 -21.23
CA GLY A 9 -14.17 36.22 -21.17
C GLY A 9 -15.02 35.20 -20.43
N SER A 10 -15.90 34.51 -21.15
CA SER A 10 -16.65 33.36 -20.69
C SER A 10 -15.84 32.06 -20.83
N THR A 11 -14.62 31.99 -20.30
CA THR A 11 -13.79 30.76 -20.42
C THR A 11 -12.72 30.66 -19.33
N PHE A 12 -13.08 30.71 -18.05
CA PHE A 12 -12.18 30.21 -16.98
C PHE A 12 -12.90 29.36 -15.93
N PHE A 13 -14.02 28.74 -16.31
CA PHE A 13 -14.39 27.46 -15.72
C PHE A 13 -13.42 26.39 -16.26
N ASN A 14 -12.83 25.59 -15.35
CA ASN A 14 -11.99 24.41 -15.61
C ASN A 14 -10.46 24.56 -15.54
N HIS A 15 -9.91 25.17 -14.47
CA HIS A 15 -8.53 24.81 -14.04
C HIS A 15 -8.48 23.65 -13.03
N LYS A 16 -9.64 23.08 -12.64
CA LYS A 16 -9.72 21.93 -11.72
C LYS A 16 -10.11 20.61 -12.38
N LEU A 17 -10.12 20.55 -13.71
CA LEU A 17 -10.55 19.37 -14.47
C LEU A 17 -9.55 18.96 -15.57
N LEU A 18 -8.26 19.26 -15.40
CA LEU A 18 -7.19 18.87 -16.34
C LEU A 18 -6.05 18.09 -15.68
N ILE A 19 -6.30 17.51 -14.50
CA ILE A 19 -5.41 16.51 -13.90
C ILE A 19 -6.16 15.18 -13.77
N MET A 20 -6.84 14.76 -14.84
CA MET A 20 -6.91 13.33 -15.17
C MET A 20 -5.60 12.98 -15.88
N ARG A 21 -4.50 13.14 -15.14
CA ARG A 21 -3.19 12.65 -15.57
C ARG A 21 -3.39 11.16 -15.74
N GLU A 22 -3.27 10.71 -16.98
CA GLU A 22 -3.20 9.32 -17.42
C GLU A 22 -2.51 8.48 -16.32
N MET A 23 -3.32 7.80 -15.51
CA MET A 23 -2.82 7.01 -14.39
C MET A 23 -2.17 5.78 -15.02
N GLN A 24 -0.87 5.87 -15.25
CA GLN A 24 -0.07 4.69 -15.59
C GLN A 24 -0.35 3.62 -14.53
N SER A 25 -0.55 2.38 -14.97
CA SER A 25 -0.79 1.26 -14.07
C SER A 25 0.35 1.15 -13.05
N VAL A 26 0.06 1.44 -11.79
CA VAL A 26 1.05 1.36 -10.71
C VAL A 26 1.14 -0.09 -10.24
N THR A 27 2.35 -0.66 -10.25
CA THR A 27 2.58 -2.03 -9.76
C THR A 27 3.23 -2.01 -8.37
N LEU A 28 3.31 -3.18 -7.72
CA LEU A 28 4.00 -3.34 -6.44
C LEU A 28 5.49 -2.93 -6.46
N LYS A 29 6.07 -2.80 -7.67
CA LYS A 29 7.47 -2.42 -7.89
C LYS A 29 7.70 -0.92 -7.77
N ASP A 30 6.66 -0.13 -8.01
CA ASP A 30 6.76 1.33 -8.14
C ASP A 30 6.43 2.06 -6.82
N VAL A 31 6.02 1.30 -5.79
CA VAL A 31 5.58 1.83 -4.50
C VAL A 31 6.63 1.56 -3.42
N ASP A 32 6.83 2.56 -2.56
CA ASP A 32 7.66 2.42 -1.36
C ASP A 32 7.19 1.25 -0.48
N GLN A 33 8.15 0.44 -0.03
CA GLN A 33 7.88 -0.79 0.71
C GLN A 33 7.14 -0.51 2.03
N HIS A 34 7.53 0.53 2.78
CA HIS A 34 6.93 0.82 4.08
C HIS A 34 5.48 1.28 3.92
N LYS A 35 5.22 2.15 2.93
CA LYS A 35 3.86 2.61 2.63
C LYS A 35 2.95 1.47 2.22
N PHE A 36 3.42 0.57 1.36
CA PHE A 36 2.66 -0.59 0.92
C PHE A 36 2.33 -1.52 2.10
N VAL A 37 3.33 -1.91 2.90
CA VAL A 37 3.15 -2.83 4.03
C VAL A 37 2.15 -2.28 5.04
N ARG A 38 2.22 -0.98 5.37
CA ARG A 38 1.29 -0.36 6.33
C ARG A 38 -0.15 -0.31 5.81
N ALA A 39 -0.33 0.07 4.54
CA ALA A 39 -1.65 0.12 3.90
C ALA A 39 -2.25 -1.29 3.80
N PHE A 40 -1.44 -2.27 3.40
CA PHE A 40 -1.89 -3.65 3.23
C PHE A 40 -2.18 -4.32 4.57
N ALA A 41 -1.38 -4.09 5.61
CA ALA A 41 -1.69 -4.57 6.96
C ALA A 41 -3.05 -4.03 7.45
N THR A 42 -3.33 -2.74 7.22
CA THR A 42 -4.63 -2.13 7.57
C THR A 42 -5.78 -2.75 6.76
N PHE A 43 -5.54 -3.06 5.49
CA PHE A 43 -6.51 -3.75 4.64
C PHE A 43 -6.80 -5.18 5.12
N LEU A 44 -5.78 -5.93 5.53
CA LEU A 44 -5.93 -7.30 6.04
C LEU A 44 -6.77 -7.35 7.32
N LYS A 45 -6.57 -6.39 8.24
CA LYS A 45 -7.38 -6.25 9.45
C LYS A 45 -8.86 -6.01 9.13
N LYS A 46 -9.13 -5.08 8.21
CA LYS A 46 -10.50 -4.74 7.79
C LYS A 46 -11.17 -5.88 7.03
N SER A 47 -10.40 -6.63 6.25
CA SER A 47 -10.94 -7.67 5.39
C SER A 47 -11.35 -8.93 6.16
N GLY A 48 -10.79 -9.21 7.35
CA GLY A 48 -11.16 -10.38 8.17
C GLY A 48 -10.93 -11.75 7.52
N LYS A 49 -10.27 -11.82 6.36
CA LYS A 49 -10.05 -13.07 5.60
C LYS A 49 -8.86 -13.88 6.09
N LEU A 50 -7.97 -13.26 6.87
CA LEU A 50 -6.79 -13.92 7.44
C LEU A 50 -7.16 -14.59 8.76
N LYS A 51 -7.04 -15.92 8.81
CA LYS A 51 -7.12 -16.66 10.06
C LYS A 51 -5.84 -16.42 10.84
N VAL A 52 -5.95 -15.71 11.97
CA VAL A 52 -4.83 -15.53 12.90
C VAL A 52 -4.70 -16.81 13.72
N PRO A 53 -3.53 -17.47 13.73
CA PRO A 53 -3.34 -18.67 14.54
C PRO A 53 -3.32 -18.35 16.03
N GLU A 54 -3.75 -19.29 16.85
CA GLU A 54 -3.83 -19.14 18.32
C GLU A 54 -2.47 -18.87 18.98
N TRP A 55 -1.38 -19.41 18.40
CA TRP A 55 -0.04 -19.26 18.96
C TRP A 55 0.59 -17.87 18.75
N VAL A 56 -0.07 -16.95 18.02
CA VAL A 56 0.48 -15.62 17.70
C VAL A 56 0.81 -14.82 18.95
N ASP A 57 0.05 -15.00 20.03
CA ASP A 57 0.27 -14.29 21.29
C ASP A 57 1.33 -14.94 22.19
N LEU A 58 1.72 -16.18 21.89
CA LEU A 58 2.66 -16.97 22.68
C LEU A 58 4.08 -16.93 22.14
N VAL A 59 4.25 -16.61 20.85
CA VAL A 59 5.50 -16.82 20.11
C VAL A 59 6.28 -15.52 19.94
N LYS A 60 7.60 -15.62 20.06
CA LYS A 60 8.54 -14.55 19.68
C LYS A 60 8.85 -14.57 18.18
N ASN A 61 9.04 -13.39 17.58
CA ASN A 61 9.29 -13.24 16.14
C ASN A 61 10.54 -13.95 15.58
N GLY A 62 11.51 -14.30 16.44
CA GLY A 62 12.70 -15.03 16.04
C GLY A 62 13.55 -15.45 17.24
N LYS A 63 14.40 -16.47 17.06
CA LYS A 63 15.25 -17.04 18.12
C LYS A 63 16.08 -16.00 18.87
N HIS A 64 16.62 -15.02 18.13
CA HIS A 64 17.47 -13.94 18.62
C HIS A 64 16.73 -12.84 19.41
N LYS A 65 15.40 -12.81 19.40
CA LYS A 65 14.63 -11.85 20.20
C LYS A 65 14.40 -12.45 21.58
N GLU A 66 14.79 -11.72 22.63
CA GLU A 66 14.53 -12.13 24.01
C GLU A 66 13.12 -11.74 24.46
N LEU A 67 12.65 -10.58 23.98
CA LEU A 67 11.35 -10.02 24.32
C LEU A 67 10.30 -10.33 23.24
N ALA A 68 9.03 -10.36 23.67
CA ALA A 68 7.88 -10.48 22.79
C ALA A 68 7.74 -9.25 21.87
N PRO A 69 7.04 -9.37 20.73
CA PRO A 69 6.75 -8.25 19.86
C PRO A 69 5.95 -7.15 20.59
N TYR A 70 6.38 -5.89 20.49
CA TYR A 70 5.67 -4.76 21.11
C TYR A 70 4.37 -4.39 20.39
N ASP A 71 4.30 -4.65 19.09
CA ASP A 71 3.13 -4.33 18.27
C ASP A 71 2.17 -5.53 18.25
N GLN A 72 0.92 -5.34 18.65
CA GLN A 72 -0.12 -6.36 18.61
C GLN A 72 -0.46 -6.80 17.18
N ASP A 73 -0.24 -5.91 16.20
CA ASP A 73 -0.53 -6.16 14.78
C ASP A 73 0.68 -6.71 14.00
N TRP A 74 1.69 -7.23 14.70
CA TRP A 74 2.93 -7.72 14.10
C TRP A 74 2.67 -8.81 13.05
N TYR A 75 1.66 -9.67 13.27
CA TYR A 75 1.30 -10.76 12.38
C TYR A 75 0.85 -10.24 11.01
N TYR A 76 -0.03 -9.24 10.98
CA TYR A 76 -0.51 -8.63 9.73
C TYR A 76 0.61 -7.94 8.96
N THR A 77 1.53 -7.29 9.66
CA THR A 77 2.71 -6.64 9.07
C THR A 77 3.64 -7.67 8.42
N ARG A 78 3.84 -8.84 9.06
CA ARG A 78 4.63 -9.95 8.51
C ARG A 78 3.96 -10.56 7.28
N CYS A 79 2.65 -10.80 7.32
CA CYS A 79 1.90 -11.29 6.16
C CYS A 79 2.01 -10.33 4.97
N ALA A 80 1.86 -9.02 5.21
CA ALA A 80 1.99 -8.00 4.15
C ALA A 80 3.40 -7.99 3.51
N ALA A 81 4.44 -8.09 4.33
CA ALA A 81 5.82 -8.19 3.85
C ALA A 81 6.07 -9.48 3.04
N LEU A 82 5.50 -10.61 3.48
CA LEU A 82 5.59 -11.88 2.77
C LEU A 82 4.88 -11.84 1.42
N VAL A 83 3.68 -11.25 1.34
CA VAL A 83 2.96 -11.07 0.06
C VAL A 83 3.80 -10.30 -0.93
N ARG A 84 4.45 -9.21 -0.49
CA ARG A 84 5.40 -8.47 -1.32
C ARG A 84 6.54 -9.39 -1.76
N HIS A 85 7.19 -10.09 -0.83
CA HIS A 85 8.32 -10.97 -1.16
C HIS A 85 7.97 -12.06 -2.20
N ILE A 86 6.80 -12.71 -2.05
CA ILE A 86 6.28 -13.69 -3.00
C ILE A 86 6.11 -13.08 -4.38
N TYR A 87 5.60 -11.86 -4.46
CA TYR A 87 5.41 -11.14 -5.72
C TYR A 87 6.73 -10.87 -6.47
N PHE A 88 7.82 -10.58 -5.76
CA PHE A 88 9.12 -10.29 -6.39
C PHE A 88 9.95 -11.54 -6.72
N ARG A 89 9.91 -12.57 -5.87
CA ARG A 89 10.86 -13.69 -5.88
C ARG A 89 10.17 -15.04 -6.08
N SER A 90 9.23 -15.13 -7.01
CA SER A 90 8.61 -16.42 -7.34
C SER A 90 9.65 -17.36 -8.00
N PRO A 91 9.77 -18.66 -7.61
CA PRO A 91 9.10 -19.40 -6.54
C PRO A 91 9.86 -19.38 -5.21
N ILE A 92 9.13 -19.30 -4.09
CA ILE A 92 9.71 -19.48 -2.74
C ILE A 92 9.23 -20.80 -2.11
N GLY A 93 10.16 -21.57 -1.58
CA GLY A 93 9.87 -22.74 -0.76
C GLY A 93 10.02 -22.42 0.73
N VAL A 94 9.25 -23.10 1.57
CA VAL A 94 9.57 -23.22 3.00
C VAL A 94 10.57 -24.36 3.11
N VAL A 95 11.78 -24.09 3.60
CA VAL A 95 12.70 -25.17 3.97
C VAL A 95 12.09 -25.81 5.21
N GLN A 96 11.51 -26.99 5.04
CA GLN A 96 11.00 -27.82 6.12
C GLN A 96 12.13 -28.63 6.76
#